data_AF-A0A0G4N6U7-F1
#
_entry.id   AF-A0A0G4N6U7-F1
#
_cell.length_a   1.000
_cell.length_b   1.000
_cell.length_c   1.000
_cell.angle_alpha   90.00
_cell.angle_beta   90.00
_cell.angle_gamma   90.00
#
_symmetry.space_group_name_H-M   'P 1'
#
loop_
_entity.id
_entity.type
_entity.pdbx_description
1 polymer ?
#
loop_
_entity_poly.entity_id
_entity_poly.type
_entity_poly.pdbx_seq_one_letter_code
_entity_poly.pdbx_strand_id
1 'polypeptide(L)'
;MGLLRLPALSTESPKTVSAPTQPIAHARLCPQPKKNAPKGQEAVWDSSAQLQAALDTMCKVLKLKLSKIFLTTSERDTFIGLLTRPVYLVLESEQRVKSTSIRMHAFKVLCMAVKHHGHGYAAQINIVQNLTYFEHLSEPMAEFLHILAETYDYPQLADEILRELSNKEFNSNDTKGPKSVSQFIVKLSELAPRLVIKQMTMLAKQLDSESYTLRCSLVEVCGNMVAHLSRQEERGENHKSQLNAFFDVLEERFLDINPYCRCRAIQVYVKICDLEQKFPKRRQKAAELACRSLEDKSSNVR
;
A
#
# COMPACT_ATOMS: atom_id res chain seq x y z
N MET A 1 19.01 -18.67 -8.32
CA MET A 1 19.81 -17.79 -9.21
C MET A 1 19.43 -18.09 -10.65
N GLY A 2 18.60 -17.25 -11.26
CA GLY A 2 18.16 -17.39 -12.65
C GLY A 2 17.96 -16.00 -13.23
N LEU A 3 19.04 -15.42 -13.75
CA LEU A 3 19.05 -14.14 -14.47
C LEU A 3 18.54 -14.37 -15.89
N LEU A 4 17.34 -13.86 -16.20
CA LEU A 4 16.84 -13.72 -17.56
C LEU A 4 17.64 -12.60 -18.27
N ARG A 5 18.40 -13.02 -19.28
CA ARG A 5 19.25 -12.20 -20.15
C ARG A 5 18.41 -11.70 -21.33
N LEU A 6 18.30 -10.39 -21.50
CA LEU A 6 17.72 -9.74 -22.69
C LEU A 6 18.62 -9.96 -23.92
N PRO A 7 18.07 -10.14 -25.14
CA PRO A 7 18.86 -10.31 -26.35
C PRO A 7 19.39 -8.98 -26.89
N ALA A 8 20.65 -9.03 -27.34
CA ALA A 8 21.41 -7.93 -27.93
C ALA A 8 20.94 -7.58 -29.35
N LEU A 9 20.88 -6.28 -29.66
CA LEU A 9 20.73 -5.78 -31.03
C LEU A 9 22.04 -5.96 -31.81
N SER A 10 21.90 -6.55 -33.00
CA SER A 10 22.96 -6.75 -33.98
C SER A 10 23.44 -5.43 -34.58
N THR A 11 24.76 -5.29 -34.69
CA THR A 11 25.48 -4.19 -35.33
C THR A 11 25.61 -4.41 -36.84
N GLU A 12 24.94 -3.59 -37.66
CA GLU A 12 25.26 -3.47 -39.08
C GLU A 12 26.36 -2.41 -39.31
N SER A 13 27.33 -2.76 -40.15
CA SER A 13 28.46 -1.93 -40.59
C SER A 13 28.17 -1.28 -41.95
N PRO A 14 28.81 -0.14 -42.27
CA PRO A 14 28.31 0.79 -43.28
C PRO A 14 28.80 0.48 -44.70
N LYS A 15 27.95 0.70 -45.71
CA LYS A 15 28.35 0.76 -47.12
C LYS A 15 28.60 2.20 -47.55
N THR A 16 29.81 2.45 -48.05
CA THR A 16 30.30 3.66 -48.69
C THR A 16 29.88 3.74 -50.15
N VAL A 17 29.27 4.85 -50.60
CA VAL A 17 29.34 5.33 -51.99
C VAL A 17 29.23 6.87 -52.06
N SER A 18 30.30 7.46 -52.62
CA SER A 18 30.59 8.79 -53.20
C SER A 18 29.63 10.01 -53.08
N ALA A 19 30.25 11.15 -52.76
CA ALA A 19 29.72 12.52 -52.89
C ALA A 19 29.86 13.09 -54.32
N PRO A 20 29.12 14.19 -54.62
CA PRO A 20 29.79 15.37 -55.16
C PRO A 20 29.35 16.71 -54.50
N THR A 21 30.36 17.47 -54.07
CA THR A 21 30.60 18.93 -54.10
C THR A 21 29.43 19.96 -54.07
N GLN A 22 29.25 20.58 -52.88
CA GLN A 22 29.05 22.01 -52.47
C GLN A 22 28.54 23.10 -53.47
N PRO A 23 27.78 24.15 -53.02
CA PRO A 23 28.23 25.08 -51.97
C PRO A 23 27.20 25.55 -50.90
N ILE A 24 27.78 26.08 -49.83
CA ILE A 24 27.17 26.66 -48.63
C ILE A 24 26.48 27.99 -48.96
N ALA A 25 25.25 28.19 -48.47
CA ALA A 25 24.63 29.51 -48.36
C ALA A 25 23.97 29.67 -46.98
N HIS A 26 24.54 30.57 -46.17
CA HIS A 26 23.90 31.13 -44.99
C HIS A 26 22.71 31.99 -45.41
N ALA A 27 21.52 31.72 -44.89
CA ALA A 27 20.42 32.68 -44.91
C ALA A 27 19.60 32.59 -43.61
N ARG A 28 19.75 33.61 -42.77
CA ARG A 28 18.81 33.97 -41.71
C ARG A 28 17.48 34.38 -42.35
N LEU A 29 16.38 33.77 -41.94
CA LEU A 29 15.04 34.35 -42.15
C LEU A 29 14.24 34.25 -40.84
N CYS A 30 13.89 35.41 -40.30
CA CYS A 30 12.99 35.60 -39.17
C CYS A 30 11.60 35.00 -39.46
N PRO A 31 10.83 34.59 -38.44
CA PRO A 31 9.53 33.95 -38.62
C PRO A 31 8.44 34.97 -39.01
N GLN A 32 7.62 34.64 -40.00
CA GLN A 32 6.40 35.38 -40.30
C GLN A 32 5.29 35.07 -39.27
N PRO A 33 4.44 36.04 -38.89
CA PRO A 33 3.41 35.84 -37.88
C PRO A 33 2.16 35.22 -38.52
N LYS A 34 1.91 33.94 -38.25
CA LYS A 34 0.58 33.34 -38.51
C LYS A 34 -0.39 33.79 -37.42
N LYS A 35 -1.21 34.78 -37.77
CA LYS A 35 -2.45 35.14 -37.07
C LYS A 35 -3.45 33.99 -37.20
N ASN A 36 -3.78 33.37 -36.06
CA ASN A 36 -5.11 32.87 -35.64
C ASN A 36 -4.90 31.82 -34.53
N ALA A 37 -4.75 32.30 -33.30
CA ALA A 37 -4.97 31.48 -32.11
C ALA A 37 -6.30 31.94 -31.47
N PRO A 38 -7.24 31.04 -31.17
CA PRO A 38 -8.43 31.40 -30.43
C PRO A 38 -8.03 31.93 -29.05
N LYS A 39 -8.44 33.16 -28.74
CA LYS A 39 -8.37 33.72 -27.38
C LYS A 39 -9.30 32.93 -26.46
N GLY A 40 -8.79 32.45 -25.33
CA GLY A 40 -9.63 32.14 -24.17
C GLY A 40 -9.67 30.69 -23.67
N GLN A 41 -8.58 29.93 -23.77
CA GLN A 41 -8.32 28.87 -22.79
C GLN A 41 -7.05 29.27 -22.06
N GLU A 42 -7.15 29.72 -20.80
CA GLU A 42 -5.99 29.70 -19.91
C GLU A 42 -5.46 28.27 -19.96
N ALA A 43 -4.25 28.10 -20.49
CA ALA A 43 -3.61 26.80 -20.50
C ALA A 43 -3.54 26.34 -19.05
N VAL A 44 -4.30 25.28 -18.73
CA VAL A 44 -4.29 24.68 -17.39
C VAL A 44 -2.83 24.34 -17.09
N TRP A 45 -2.23 25.07 -16.15
CA TRP A 45 -0.85 24.86 -15.78
C TRP A 45 -0.72 23.49 -15.10
N ASP A 46 -0.10 22.54 -15.80
CA ASP A 46 0.19 21.22 -15.24
C ASP A 46 1.55 21.24 -14.52
N SER A 47 1.49 21.20 -13.18
CA SER A 47 2.68 21.13 -12.31
C SER A 47 3.28 19.72 -12.17
N SER A 48 2.68 18.70 -12.79
CA SER A 48 3.03 17.30 -12.56
C SER A 48 4.45 16.96 -12.97
N ALA A 49 4.92 17.49 -14.11
CA ALA A 49 6.26 17.25 -14.62
C ALA A 49 7.33 17.87 -13.71
N GLN A 50 7.12 19.11 -13.24
CA GLN A 50 8.03 19.81 -12.33
C GLN A 50 8.07 19.13 -10.97
N LEU A 51 6.93 18.66 -10.48
CA LEU A 51 6.86 17.90 -9.23
C LEU A 51 7.65 16.59 -9.32
N GLN A 52 7.50 15.82 -10.40
CA GLN A 52 8.27 14.59 -10.62
C GLN A 52 9.77 14.88 -10.68
N ALA A 53 10.19 15.90 -11.42
CA ALA A 53 11.59 16.31 -11.50
C ALA A 53 12.17 16.72 -10.13
N ALA A 54 11.37 17.40 -9.29
CA ALA A 54 11.77 17.75 -7.93
C ALA A 54 11.94 16.49 -7.06
N LEU A 55 10.98 15.56 -7.07
CA LEU A 55 11.05 14.30 -6.33
C LEU A 55 12.23 13.43 -6.78
N ASP A 56 12.53 13.37 -8.08
CA ASP A 56 13.71 12.68 -8.60
C ASP A 56 15.01 13.32 -8.13
N THR A 57 15.04 14.65 -8.03
CA THR A 57 16.20 15.37 -7.49
C THR A 57 16.37 15.07 -6.00
N MET A 58 15.28 15.02 -5.22
CA MET A 58 15.32 14.57 -3.83
C MET A 58 15.86 13.14 -3.72
N CYS A 59 15.46 12.22 -4.62
CA CYS A 59 16.03 10.88 -4.66
C CYS A 59 17.54 10.91 -4.91
N LYS A 60 18.04 11.75 -5.83
CA LYS A 60 19.48 11.89 -6.08
C LYS A 60 20.23 12.35 -4.82
N VAL A 61 19.67 13.30 -4.07
CA VAL A 61 20.23 13.76 -2.79
C VAL A 61 20.27 12.61 -1.77
N LEU A 62 19.16 11.87 -1.62
CA LEU A 62 19.07 10.74 -0.68
C LEU A 62 19.92 9.52 -1.09
N LYS A 63 20.51 9.48 -2.29
CA LYS A 63 21.50 8.45 -2.64
C LYS A 63 22.87 8.71 -2.00
N LEU A 64 23.14 9.95 -1.60
CA LEU A 64 24.40 10.32 -0.97
C LEU A 64 24.47 9.75 0.45
N LYS A 65 25.68 9.48 0.95
CA LYS A 65 25.89 9.09 2.36
C LYS A 65 25.82 10.32 3.26
N LEU A 66 24.61 10.79 3.55
CA LEU A 66 24.36 12.03 4.30
C LEU A 66 24.95 12.02 5.71
N SER A 67 25.14 10.84 6.31
CA SER A 67 25.85 10.67 7.59
C SER A 67 27.33 11.09 7.57
N LYS A 68 27.93 11.27 6.38
CA LYS A 68 29.28 11.84 6.24
C LYS A 68 29.30 13.35 6.05
N ILE A 69 28.14 13.95 5.77
CA ILE A 69 28.00 15.39 5.52
C ILE A 69 27.52 16.07 6.80
N PHE A 70 26.48 15.52 7.44
CA PHE A 70 25.98 15.99 8.72
C PHE A 70 26.71 15.27 9.85
N LEU A 71 27.39 16.04 10.71
CA LEU A 71 28.19 15.52 11.80
C LEU A 71 27.32 14.98 12.94
N THR A 72 26.17 15.61 13.18
CA THR A 72 25.23 15.20 14.22
C THR A 72 23.97 14.55 13.64
N THR A 73 23.41 13.59 14.40
CA THR A 73 22.14 12.94 14.07
C THR A 73 21.00 13.96 13.96
N SER A 74 20.97 14.96 14.85
CA SER A 74 19.91 15.98 14.88
C SER A 74 19.88 16.85 13.61
N GLU A 75 21.04 17.31 13.13
CA GLU A 75 21.14 18.09 11.89
C GLU A 75 20.70 17.25 10.68
N ARG A 76 21.14 15.99 10.62
CA ARG A 76 20.72 15.06 9.57
C ARG A 76 19.21 14.88 9.57
N ASP A 77 18.62 14.58 10.73
CA ASP A 77 17.19 14.32 10.85
C ASP A 77 16.36 15.57 10.49
N THR A 78 16.85 16.76 10.85
CA THR A 78 16.26 18.04 10.42
C THR A 78 16.29 18.20 8.91
N PHE A 79 17.41 17.88 8.25
CA PHE A 79 17.53 17.95 6.80
C PHE A 79 16.65 16.92 6.09
N ILE A 80 16.59 15.68 6.58
CA ILE A 80 15.69 14.64 6.05
C ILE A 80 14.23 15.05 6.24
N GLY A 81 13.88 15.63 7.39
CA GLY A 81 12.57 16.21 7.67
C GLY A 81 12.19 17.30 6.65
N LEU A 82 13.13 18.19 6.32
CA LEU A 82 12.93 19.23 5.31
C LEU A 82 12.61 18.64 3.93
N LEU A 83 13.25 17.54 3.54
CA LEU A 83 12.98 16.86 2.27
C LEU A 83 11.68 16.07 2.29
N THR A 84 11.37 15.38 3.39
CA THR A 84 10.24 14.42 3.45
C THR A 84 8.91 15.08 3.78
N ARG A 85 8.89 16.18 4.54
CA ARG A 85 7.67 16.92 4.87
C ARG A 85 6.85 17.35 3.64
N PRO A 86 7.42 17.99 2.60
CA PRO A 86 6.67 18.33 1.39
C PRO A 86 6.20 17.09 0.62
N VAL A 87 6.87 15.95 0.75
CA VAL A 87 6.44 14.69 0.12
C VAL A 87 5.17 14.16 0.76
N TYR A 88 5.06 14.23 2.09
CA TYR A 88 3.79 13.90 2.77
C TYR A 88 2.67 14.85 2.35
N LEU A 89 2.93 16.17 2.29
CA LEU A 89 1.95 17.16 1.80
C LEU A 89 1.49 16.89 0.35
N VAL A 90 2.37 16.36 -0.50
CA VAL A 90 1.99 15.94 -1.86
C VAL A 90 1.02 14.76 -1.83
N LEU A 91 1.23 13.80 -0.92
CA LEU A 91 0.36 12.62 -0.78
C LEU A 91 -1.01 12.97 -0.20
N GLU A 92 -1.10 13.98 0.68
CA GLU A 92 -2.38 14.49 1.23
C GLU A 92 -3.34 15.00 0.15
N SER A 93 -2.84 15.31 -1.06
CA SER A 93 -3.68 15.65 -2.20
C SER A 93 -4.18 14.39 -2.90
N GLU A 94 -5.48 14.11 -2.76
CA GLU A 94 -6.15 12.96 -3.40
C GLU A 94 -5.91 12.89 -4.91
N GLN A 95 -5.92 14.04 -5.60
CA GLN A 95 -5.64 14.11 -7.04
C GLN A 95 -4.20 13.69 -7.38
N ARG A 96 -3.22 14.09 -6.56
CA ARG A 96 -1.81 13.78 -6.80
C ARG A 96 -1.48 12.33 -6.46
N VAL A 97 -2.02 11.80 -5.35
CA VAL A 97 -1.79 10.40 -4.97
C VAL A 97 -2.49 9.41 -5.93
N LYS A 98 -3.59 9.81 -6.58
CA LYS A 98 -4.21 9.02 -7.66
C LYS A 98 -3.29 8.85 -8.87
N SER A 99 -2.43 9.83 -9.16
CA SER A 99 -1.41 9.69 -10.20
C SER A 99 -0.34 8.69 -9.77
N THR A 100 -0.34 7.51 -10.39
CA THR A 100 0.64 6.44 -10.11
C THR A 100 2.07 6.95 -10.26
N SER A 101 2.36 7.80 -11.26
CA SER A 101 3.72 8.34 -11.40
C SER A 101 4.12 9.17 -10.18
N ILE A 102 3.31 10.14 -9.75
CA ILE A 102 3.62 11.00 -8.60
C ILE A 102 3.72 10.17 -7.33
N ARG A 103 2.76 9.25 -7.10
CA ARG A 103 2.73 8.36 -5.94
C ARG A 103 4.01 7.51 -5.85
N MET A 104 4.43 6.89 -6.95
CA MET A 104 5.64 6.06 -6.96
C MET A 104 6.92 6.88 -6.76
N HIS A 105 7.01 8.10 -7.28
CA HIS A 105 8.15 8.99 -6.99
C HIS A 105 8.18 9.42 -5.51
N ALA A 106 7.03 9.76 -4.93
CA ALA A 106 6.93 10.08 -3.51
C ALA A 106 7.34 8.89 -2.64
N PHE A 107 6.84 7.68 -2.94
CA PHE A 107 7.21 6.46 -2.22
C PHE A 107 8.70 6.17 -2.31
N LYS A 108 9.32 6.36 -3.48
CA LYS A 108 10.77 6.17 -3.66
C LYS A 108 11.58 7.10 -2.75
N VAL A 109 11.20 8.38 -2.64
CA VAL A 109 11.84 9.33 -1.72
C VAL A 109 11.71 8.85 -0.27
N LEU A 110 10.50 8.50 0.17
CA LEU A 110 10.23 8.07 1.54
C LEU A 110 10.94 6.74 1.88
N CYS A 111 10.95 5.76 0.97
CA CYS A 111 11.64 4.49 1.17
C CYS A 111 13.14 4.70 1.35
N MET A 112 13.75 5.57 0.55
CA MET A 112 15.17 5.91 0.70
C MET A 112 15.46 6.63 2.01
N ALA A 113 14.61 7.57 2.42
CA ALA A 113 14.74 8.27 3.69
C ALA A 113 14.67 7.30 4.88
N VAL A 114 13.74 6.34 4.86
CA VAL A 114 13.59 5.33 5.91
C VAL A 114 14.77 4.35 5.91
N LYS A 115 15.05 3.71 4.77
CA LYS A 115 16.07 2.63 4.69
C LYS A 115 17.49 3.12 4.94
N HIS A 116 17.83 4.33 4.48
CA HIS A 116 19.23 4.78 4.46
C HIS A 116 19.54 5.93 5.42
N HIS A 117 18.52 6.68 5.88
CA HIS A 117 18.74 7.92 6.64
C HIS A 117 18.01 8.00 7.98
N GLY A 118 17.48 6.88 8.48
CA GLY A 118 16.92 6.82 9.83
C GLY A 118 15.55 7.47 10.00
N HIS A 119 14.80 7.70 8.92
CA HIS A 119 13.47 8.34 8.96
C HIS A 119 12.33 7.41 9.45
N GLY A 120 12.64 6.23 10.00
CA GLY A 120 11.63 5.22 10.35
C GLY A 120 10.58 5.71 11.34
N TYR A 121 11.02 6.25 12.49
CA TYR A 121 10.11 6.73 13.53
C TYR A 121 9.24 7.91 13.07
N ALA A 122 9.83 8.87 12.35
CA ALA A 122 9.07 9.98 11.78
C ALA A 122 8.08 9.49 10.72
N ALA A 123 8.45 8.49 9.91
CA ALA A 123 7.53 7.87 8.96
C ALA A 123 6.37 7.15 9.64
N GLN A 124 6.62 6.42 10.73
CA GLN A 124 5.57 5.80 11.55
C GLN A 124 4.52 6.83 11.99
N ILE A 125 4.96 7.93 12.60
CA ILE A 125 4.06 9.01 13.04
C ILE A 125 3.24 9.56 11.87
N ASN A 126 3.89 9.88 10.75
CA ASN A 126 3.21 10.44 9.59
C ASN A 126 2.22 9.44 8.97
N ILE A 127 2.52 8.15 8.94
CA ILE A 127 1.59 7.13 8.41
C ILE A 127 0.37 6.99 9.31
N VAL A 128 0.55 6.88 10.62
CA VAL A 128 -0.57 6.79 11.56
C VAL A 128 -1.42 8.06 11.53
N GLN A 129 -0.78 9.24 11.42
CA GLN A 129 -1.46 10.51 11.20
C GLN A 129 -2.27 10.48 9.90
N ASN A 130 -1.66 10.07 8.79
CA ASN A 130 -2.32 10.00 7.48
C ASN A 130 -3.57 9.11 7.52
N LEU A 131 -3.47 7.94 8.14
CA LEU A 131 -4.60 7.03 8.34
C LEU A 131 -5.70 7.62 9.22
N THR A 132 -5.34 8.51 10.15
CA THR A 132 -6.31 9.14 11.05
C THR A 132 -7.08 10.27 10.36
N TYR A 133 -6.42 11.06 9.51
CA TYR A 133 -7.01 12.29 8.97
C TYR A 133 -7.47 12.20 7.51
N PHE A 134 -6.97 11.24 6.72
CA PHE A 134 -7.21 11.17 5.28
C PHE A 134 -7.66 9.77 4.82
N GLU A 135 -8.96 9.59 4.57
CA GLU A 135 -9.53 8.28 4.14
C GLU A 135 -8.89 7.75 2.85
N HIS A 136 -8.53 8.63 1.92
CA HIS A 136 -7.95 8.26 0.62
C HIS A 136 -6.51 7.73 0.72
N LEU A 137 -5.85 7.85 1.89
CA LEU A 137 -4.48 7.36 2.11
C LEU A 137 -4.43 5.92 2.66
N SER A 138 -5.57 5.32 2.99
CA SER A 138 -5.64 3.95 3.52
C SER A 138 -4.90 2.93 2.64
N GLU A 139 -5.28 2.83 1.36
CA GLU A 139 -4.64 1.90 0.43
C GLU A 139 -3.23 2.33 0.01
N PRO A 140 -2.95 3.61 -0.32
CA PRO A 140 -1.60 4.08 -0.60
C PRO A 140 -0.59 3.78 0.52
N MET A 141 -0.97 3.93 1.79
CA MET A 141 -0.06 3.62 2.90
C MET A 141 0.25 2.11 2.99
N ALA A 142 -0.72 1.24 2.66
CA ALA A 142 -0.48 -0.20 2.58
C ALA A 142 0.45 -0.55 1.40
N GLU A 143 0.25 0.06 0.23
CA GLU A 143 1.12 -0.07 -0.94
C GLU A 143 2.55 0.38 -0.62
N PHE A 144 2.70 1.53 0.06
CA PHE A 144 3.99 2.04 0.51
C PHE A 144 4.73 1.04 1.41
N LEU A 145 4.06 0.48 2.44
CA LEU A 145 4.69 -0.49 3.33
C LEU A 145 5.04 -1.79 2.63
N HIS A 146 4.22 -2.24 1.68
CA HIS A 146 4.53 -3.40 0.86
C HIS A 146 5.81 -3.18 0.03
N ILE A 147 5.92 -2.04 -0.66
CA ILE A 147 7.13 -1.68 -1.42
C ILE A 147 8.36 -1.59 -0.50
N LEU A 148 8.21 -0.97 0.66
CA LEU A 148 9.28 -0.82 1.63
C LEU A 148 9.78 -2.18 2.14
N ALA A 149 8.87 -3.12 2.39
CA ALA A 149 9.23 -4.47 2.81
C ALA A 149 9.89 -5.29 1.68
N GLU A 150 9.25 -5.37 0.50
CA GLU A 150 9.70 -6.27 -0.58
C GLU A 150 10.87 -5.71 -1.40
N THR A 151 10.86 -4.41 -1.70
CA THR A 151 11.87 -3.79 -2.58
C THR A 151 13.05 -3.21 -1.80
N TYR A 152 12.82 -2.72 -0.58
CA TYR A 152 13.84 -2.07 0.25
C TYR A 152 14.29 -2.91 1.45
N ASP A 153 13.71 -4.10 1.65
CA ASP A 153 14.06 -5.02 2.73
C ASP A 153 14.02 -4.31 4.09
N TYR A 154 12.90 -3.62 4.37
CA TYR A 154 12.66 -2.92 5.64
C TYR A 154 11.24 -3.22 6.16
N PRO A 155 10.97 -4.47 6.60
CA PRO A 155 9.65 -4.88 7.07
C PRO A 155 9.27 -4.29 8.45
N GLN A 156 10.25 -3.94 9.29
CA GLN A 156 10.01 -3.52 10.67
C GLN A 156 9.08 -2.30 10.82
N LEU A 157 9.03 -1.38 9.84
CA LEU A 157 8.11 -0.24 9.91
C LEU A 157 6.64 -0.69 9.89
N ALA A 158 6.32 -1.73 9.12
CA ALA A 158 4.96 -2.29 9.11
C ALA A 158 4.63 -2.94 10.47
N ASP A 159 5.60 -3.64 11.07
CA ASP A 159 5.44 -4.25 12.39
C ASP A 159 5.15 -3.18 13.47
N GLU A 160 5.87 -2.05 13.44
CA GLU A 160 5.69 -0.92 14.36
C GLU A 160 4.32 -0.25 14.19
N ILE A 161 3.90 0.00 12.95
CA ILE A 161 2.61 0.63 12.65
C ILE A 161 1.45 -0.27 13.07
N LEU A 162 1.50 -1.57 12.74
CA LEU A 162 0.45 -2.51 13.16
C LEU A 162 0.37 -2.62 14.68
N ARG A 163 1.52 -2.55 15.36
CA ARG A 163 1.59 -2.52 16.83
C ARG A 163 0.92 -1.27 17.39
N GLU A 164 1.21 -0.09 16.84
CA GLU A 164 0.60 1.16 17.29
C GLU A 164 -0.92 1.16 17.05
N LEU A 165 -1.36 0.78 15.85
CA LEU A 165 -2.78 0.69 15.51
C LEU A 165 -3.53 -0.33 16.39
N SER A 166 -2.88 -1.44 16.78
CA SER A 166 -3.48 -2.44 17.66
C SER A 166 -3.76 -1.94 19.08
N ASN A 167 -3.02 -0.93 19.54
CA ASN A 167 -3.21 -0.31 20.86
C ASN A 167 -3.99 1.00 20.77
N LYS A 168 -4.41 1.43 19.58
CA LYS A 168 -5.20 2.63 19.40
C LYS A 168 -6.64 2.37 19.83
N GLU A 169 -7.13 3.18 20.76
CA GLU A 169 -8.53 3.23 21.11
C GLU A 169 -9.26 4.16 20.15
N PHE A 170 -10.33 3.64 19.55
CA PHE A 170 -11.18 4.40 18.66
C PHE A 170 -12.40 4.85 19.45
N ASN A 171 -12.63 6.16 19.51
CA ASN A 171 -13.81 6.68 20.15
C ASN A 171 -15.06 6.38 19.27
N SER A 172 -16.20 6.15 19.91
CA SER A 172 -17.46 5.82 19.23
C SER A 172 -18.03 6.96 18.37
N ASN A 173 -17.54 8.19 18.56
CA ASN A 173 -17.92 9.36 17.77
C ASN A 173 -17.08 9.53 16.48
N ASP A 174 -15.94 8.84 16.37
CA ASP A 174 -15.03 8.90 15.23
C ASP A 174 -15.41 7.81 14.25
N THR A 175 -16.12 8.21 13.21
CA THR A 175 -16.56 7.30 12.15
C THR A 175 -15.53 7.16 11.03
N LYS A 176 -14.57 8.08 10.91
CA LYS A 176 -13.63 8.13 9.79
C LYS A 176 -12.32 7.41 10.08
N GLY A 177 -11.76 7.62 11.27
CA GLY A 177 -10.52 6.99 11.71
C GLY A 177 -10.59 5.45 11.66
N PRO A 178 -11.57 4.80 12.29
CA PRO A 178 -11.69 3.33 12.27
C PRO A 178 -11.87 2.78 10.87
N LYS A 179 -12.64 3.46 10.02
CA LYS A 179 -12.90 3.03 8.64
C LYS A 179 -11.63 3.08 7.78
N SER A 180 -10.87 4.17 7.90
CA SER A 180 -9.59 4.35 7.20
C SER A 180 -8.57 3.28 7.63
N VAL A 181 -8.42 3.07 8.95
CA VAL A 181 -7.55 2.01 9.50
C VAL A 181 -8.01 0.62 9.05
N SER A 182 -9.30 0.35 9.05
CA SER A 182 -9.88 -0.92 8.57
C SER A 182 -9.48 -1.21 7.12
N GLN A 183 -9.63 -0.22 6.23
CA GLN A 183 -9.25 -0.33 4.82
C GLN A 183 -7.76 -0.58 4.66
N PHE A 184 -6.92 0.14 5.42
CA PHE A 184 -5.48 -0.05 5.41
C PHE A 184 -5.07 -1.47 5.82
N ILE A 185 -5.58 -2.01 6.94
CA ILE A 185 -5.18 -3.34 7.43
C ILE A 185 -5.65 -4.43 6.46
N VAL A 186 -6.88 -4.33 5.94
CA VAL A 186 -7.37 -5.25 4.91
C VAL A 186 -6.47 -5.19 3.68
N LYS A 187 -6.15 -3.99 3.17
CA LYS A 187 -5.31 -3.87 1.99
C LYS A 187 -3.89 -4.41 2.22
N LEU A 188 -3.31 -4.15 3.38
CA LEU A 188 -2.00 -4.67 3.73
C LEU A 188 -2.01 -6.20 3.83
N SER A 189 -3.10 -6.81 4.30
CA SER A 189 -3.24 -8.27 4.37
C SER A 189 -3.36 -8.94 3.00
N GLU A 190 -3.89 -8.22 1.99
CA GLU A 190 -3.91 -8.68 0.60
C GLU A 190 -2.52 -8.63 -0.04
N LEU A 191 -1.80 -7.53 0.17
CA LEU A 191 -0.50 -7.26 -0.47
C LEU A 191 0.66 -8.01 0.20
N ALA A 192 0.68 -8.02 1.53
CA ALA A 192 1.80 -8.50 2.34
C ALA A 192 1.32 -9.33 3.54
N PRO A 193 0.63 -10.47 3.32
CA PRO A 193 0.05 -11.28 4.39
C PRO A 193 1.08 -11.74 5.44
N ARG A 194 2.35 -11.94 5.03
CA ARG A 194 3.46 -12.31 5.94
C ARG A 194 3.81 -11.24 6.97
N LEU A 195 3.56 -9.96 6.67
CA LEU A 195 3.76 -8.88 7.65
C LEU A 195 2.61 -8.88 8.66
N VAL A 196 1.37 -9.02 8.18
CA VAL A 196 0.18 -9.00 9.02
C VAL A 196 0.11 -10.21 9.95
N ILE A 197 0.44 -11.40 9.45
CA ILE A 197 0.36 -12.64 10.24
C ILE A 197 1.24 -12.62 11.49
N LYS A 198 2.41 -11.96 11.44
CA LYS A 198 3.33 -11.80 12.57
C LYS A 198 2.71 -10.99 13.71
N GLN A 199 1.87 -10.02 13.37
CA GLN A 199 1.25 -9.09 14.30
C GLN A 199 -0.18 -9.46 14.65
N MET A 200 -0.67 -10.60 14.16
CA MET A 200 -2.06 -11.02 14.35
C MET A 200 -2.44 -11.15 15.82
N THR A 201 -1.55 -11.65 16.68
CA THR A 201 -1.80 -11.76 18.13
C THR A 201 -2.11 -10.40 18.77
N MET A 202 -1.49 -9.32 18.27
CA MET A 202 -1.77 -7.97 18.75
C MET A 202 -3.04 -7.40 18.15
N LEU A 203 -3.23 -7.60 16.83
CA LEU A 203 -4.44 -7.16 16.13
C LEU A 203 -5.70 -7.85 16.64
N ALA A 204 -5.60 -9.07 17.18
CA ALA A 204 -6.73 -9.80 17.76
C ALA A 204 -7.43 -9.02 18.89
N LYS A 205 -6.73 -8.13 19.61
CA LYS A 205 -7.35 -7.24 20.61
C LYS A 205 -8.47 -6.38 20.04
N GLN A 206 -8.38 -6.04 18.76
CA GLN A 206 -9.35 -5.19 18.06
C GLN A 206 -10.57 -5.97 17.55
N LEU A 207 -10.60 -7.31 17.72
CA LEU A 207 -11.81 -8.12 17.45
C LEU A 207 -12.94 -7.80 18.42
N ASP A 208 -12.63 -7.25 19.59
CA ASP A 208 -13.60 -6.80 20.60
C ASP A 208 -13.78 -5.28 20.61
N SER A 209 -13.31 -4.60 19.56
CA SER A 209 -13.51 -3.15 19.41
C SER A 209 -15.01 -2.80 19.35
N GLU A 210 -15.36 -1.63 19.89
CA GLU A 210 -16.72 -1.06 19.76
C GLU A 210 -17.06 -0.75 18.29
N SER A 211 -16.04 -0.43 17.49
CA SER A 211 -16.20 -0.14 16.07
C SER A 211 -16.40 -1.43 15.27
N TYR A 212 -17.63 -1.65 14.82
CA TYR A 212 -17.95 -2.80 13.96
C TYR A 212 -17.18 -2.79 12.64
N THR A 213 -16.76 -1.61 12.13
CA THR A 213 -15.97 -1.54 10.89
C THR A 213 -14.59 -2.17 11.09
N LEU A 214 -13.97 -1.93 12.25
CA LEU A 214 -12.70 -2.54 12.61
C LEU A 214 -12.85 -4.05 12.84
N ARG A 215 -13.90 -4.48 13.54
CA ARG A 215 -14.22 -5.90 13.67
C ARG A 215 -14.39 -6.58 12.31
N CYS A 216 -15.21 -6.01 11.41
CA CYS A 216 -15.37 -6.50 10.04
C CYS A 216 -14.03 -6.61 9.29
N SER A 217 -13.15 -5.62 9.45
CA SER A 217 -11.83 -5.62 8.82
C SER A 217 -11.00 -6.81 9.26
N LEU A 218 -11.02 -7.15 10.55
CA LEU A 218 -10.27 -8.29 11.09
C LEU A 218 -10.88 -9.64 10.70
N VAL A 219 -12.20 -9.72 10.53
CA VAL A 219 -12.84 -10.90 9.92
C VAL A 219 -12.30 -11.14 8.51
N GLU A 220 -12.18 -10.09 7.70
CA GLU A 220 -11.62 -10.19 6.36
C GLU A 220 -10.13 -10.52 6.37
N VAL A 221 -9.36 -9.91 7.27
CA VAL A 221 -7.93 -10.24 7.48
C VAL A 221 -7.77 -11.72 7.84
N CYS A 222 -8.60 -12.27 8.73
CA CYS A 222 -8.56 -13.71 9.06
C CYS A 222 -8.82 -14.58 7.82
N GLY A 223 -9.78 -14.20 6.98
CA GLY A 223 -10.01 -14.84 5.69
C GLY A 223 -8.79 -14.80 4.77
N ASN A 224 -8.13 -13.65 4.68
CA ASN A 224 -6.91 -13.48 3.90
C ASN A 224 -5.75 -14.32 4.46
N MET A 225 -5.64 -14.46 5.78
CA MET A 225 -4.64 -15.33 6.41
C MET A 225 -4.91 -16.82 6.12
N VAL A 226 -6.17 -17.26 6.17
CA VAL A 226 -6.55 -18.62 5.76
C VAL A 226 -6.19 -18.86 4.30
N ALA A 227 -6.54 -17.94 3.40
CA ALA A 227 -6.18 -18.03 1.99
C ALA A 227 -4.66 -18.08 1.79
N HIS A 228 -3.89 -17.25 2.50
CA HIS A 228 -2.43 -17.26 2.44
C HIS A 228 -1.84 -18.59 2.91
N LEU A 229 -2.25 -19.09 4.08
CA LEU A 229 -1.78 -20.34 4.64
C LEU A 229 -2.17 -21.54 3.78
N SER A 230 -3.37 -21.53 3.17
CA SER A 230 -3.85 -22.63 2.32
C SER A 230 -3.01 -22.89 1.08
N ARG A 231 -2.22 -21.90 0.64
CA ARG A 231 -1.32 -21.98 -0.51
C ARG A 231 0.09 -22.47 -0.13
N GLN A 232 0.38 -22.57 1.17
CA GLN A 232 1.68 -23.04 1.63
C GLN A 232 1.69 -24.57 1.65
N GLU A 233 2.81 -25.18 1.26
CA GLU A 233 2.99 -26.64 1.27
C GLU A 233 3.24 -27.20 2.68
N GLU A 234 3.41 -26.34 3.69
CA GLU A 234 3.63 -26.73 5.08
C GLU A 234 2.42 -27.44 5.69
N ARG A 235 2.68 -28.57 6.36
CA ARG A 235 1.64 -29.39 7.00
C ARG A 235 1.94 -29.72 8.46
N GLY A 236 2.87 -28.98 9.08
CA GLY A 236 3.22 -29.17 10.49
C GLY A 236 2.07 -28.85 11.44
N GLU A 237 2.15 -29.34 12.68
CA GLU A 237 1.11 -29.10 13.69
C GLU A 237 0.92 -27.62 14.01
N ASN A 238 2.00 -26.82 14.02
CA ASN A 238 1.92 -25.36 14.19
C ASN A 238 1.14 -24.67 13.06
N HIS A 239 1.29 -25.14 11.83
CA HIS A 239 0.54 -24.60 10.69
C HIS A 239 -0.94 -24.93 10.81
N LYS A 240 -1.27 -26.17 11.20
CA LYS A 240 -2.66 -26.60 11.42
C LYS A 240 -3.32 -25.84 12.58
N SER A 241 -2.61 -25.65 13.70
CA SER A 241 -3.14 -24.93 14.85
C SER A 241 -3.42 -23.46 14.51
N GLN A 242 -2.53 -22.82 13.73
CA GLN A 242 -2.73 -21.46 13.25
C GLN A 242 -3.94 -21.34 12.32
N LEU A 243 -4.08 -22.25 11.34
CA LEU A 243 -5.27 -22.32 10.49
C LEU A 243 -6.55 -22.49 11.30
N ASN A 244 -6.53 -23.40 12.27
CA ASN A 244 -7.68 -23.65 13.13
C ASN A 244 -8.08 -22.40 13.92
N ALA A 245 -7.12 -21.69 14.51
CA ALA A 245 -7.40 -20.46 15.24
C ALA A 245 -8.12 -19.41 14.37
N PHE A 246 -7.70 -19.24 13.11
CA PHE A 246 -8.40 -18.34 12.20
C PHE A 246 -9.82 -18.79 11.86
N PHE A 247 -10.03 -20.09 11.62
CA PHE A 247 -11.37 -20.62 11.39
C PHE A 247 -12.27 -20.46 12.62
N ASP A 248 -11.74 -20.69 13.82
CA ASP A 248 -12.49 -20.56 15.07
C ASP A 248 -12.97 -19.10 15.26
N VAL A 249 -12.12 -18.12 14.98
CA VAL A 249 -12.52 -16.69 14.95
C VAL A 249 -13.61 -16.44 13.92
N LEU A 250 -13.46 -16.93 12.68
CA LEU A 250 -14.47 -16.74 11.63
C LEU A 250 -15.83 -17.35 12.00
N GLU A 251 -15.83 -18.54 12.61
CA GLU A 251 -17.03 -19.25 13.06
C GLU A 251 -17.73 -18.50 14.21
N GLU A 252 -16.97 -17.98 15.17
CA GLU A 252 -17.49 -17.18 16.27
C GLU A 252 -18.22 -15.92 15.76
N ARG A 253 -17.70 -15.28 14.70
CA ARG A 253 -18.24 -14.04 14.15
C ARG A 253 -19.59 -14.20 13.43
N PHE A 254 -20.11 -15.42 13.25
CA PHE A 254 -21.52 -15.64 12.86
C PHE A 254 -22.51 -15.18 13.93
N LEU A 255 -22.06 -15.00 15.18
CA LEU A 255 -22.87 -14.53 16.30
C LEU A 255 -22.47 -13.13 16.79
N ASP A 256 -21.70 -12.38 15.99
CA ASP A 256 -21.38 -10.99 16.33
C ASP A 256 -22.66 -10.16 16.49
N ILE A 257 -22.70 -9.29 17.50
CA ILE A 257 -23.86 -8.45 17.80
C ILE A 257 -24.27 -7.57 16.61
N ASN A 258 -23.30 -7.16 15.77
CA ASN A 258 -23.57 -6.31 14.63
C ASN A 258 -23.85 -7.15 13.36
N PRO A 259 -24.95 -6.89 12.62
CA PRO A 259 -25.28 -7.64 11.40
C PRO A 259 -24.20 -7.55 10.33
N TYR A 260 -23.49 -6.43 10.19
CA TYR A 260 -22.46 -6.27 9.18
C TYR A 260 -21.25 -7.19 9.41
N CYS A 261 -20.89 -7.45 10.67
CA CYS A 261 -19.82 -8.40 11.00
C CYS A 261 -20.22 -9.84 10.62
N ARG A 262 -21.48 -10.21 10.89
CA ARG A 262 -22.03 -11.52 10.50
C ARG A 262 -22.09 -11.68 8.98
N CYS A 263 -22.57 -10.67 8.25
CA CYS A 263 -22.52 -10.64 6.79
C CYS A 263 -21.07 -10.81 6.28
N ARG A 264 -20.11 -10.12 6.91
CA ARG A 264 -18.69 -10.21 6.52
C ARG A 264 -18.13 -11.59 6.74
N ALA A 265 -18.47 -12.27 7.85
CA ALA A 265 -18.06 -13.65 8.10
C ALA A 265 -18.57 -14.61 7.01
N ILE A 266 -19.85 -14.48 6.63
CA ILE A 266 -20.45 -15.27 5.54
C ILE A 266 -19.74 -14.97 4.21
N GLN A 267 -19.52 -13.70 3.86
CA GLN A 267 -18.80 -13.29 2.65
C GLN A 267 -17.38 -13.87 2.60
N VAL A 268 -16.67 -13.88 3.73
CA VAL A 268 -15.33 -14.48 3.83
C VAL A 268 -15.41 -15.99 3.60
N TYR A 269 -16.40 -16.68 4.17
CA TYR A 269 -16.59 -18.12 3.92
C TYR A 269 -16.88 -18.45 2.45
N VAL A 270 -17.66 -17.61 1.76
CA VAL A 270 -17.87 -17.74 0.31
C VAL A 270 -16.53 -17.68 -0.42
N LYS A 271 -15.68 -16.68 -0.12
CA LYS A 271 -14.33 -16.58 -0.70
C LYS A 271 -13.46 -17.81 -0.37
N ILE A 272 -13.54 -18.35 0.85
CA ILE A 272 -12.80 -19.55 1.28
C ILE A 272 -13.26 -20.80 0.50
N CYS A 273 -14.55 -20.88 0.12
CA CYS A 273 -15.07 -21.99 -0.67
C CYS A 273 -14.46 -22.08 -2.07
N ASP A 274 -13.98 -20.96 -2.61
CA ASP A 274 -13.32 -20.88 -3.92
C ASP A 274 -11.84 -21.26 -3.89
N LEU A 275 -11.24 -21.43 -2.70
CA LEU A 275 -9.85 -21.87 -2.58
C LEU A 275 -9.64 -23.29 -3.12
N GLU A 276 -8.40 -23.56 -3.56
CA GLU A 276 -7.98 -24.89 -4.00
C GLU A 276 -8.10 -25.93 -2.87
N GLN A 277 -7.62 -25.59 -1.66
CA GLN A 277 -7.78 -26.41 -0.48
C GLN A 277 -9.22 -26.35 0.04
N LYS A 278 -9.86 -27.52 0.21
CA LYS A 278 -11.31 -27.59 0.44
C LYS A 278 -11.76 -27.59 1.91
N PHE A 279 -10.92 -27.90 2.89
CA PHE A 279 -11.29 -27.91 4.32
C PHE A 279 -12.68 -28.52 4.63
N PRO A 280 -12.98 -29.80 4.30
CA PRO A 280 -14.34 -30.34 4.35
C PRO A 280 -15.05 -30.18 5.71
N LYS A 281 -14.33 -30.40 6.82
CA LYS A 281 -14.88 -30.22 8.18
C LYS A 281 -15.31 -28.78 8.46
N ARG A 282 -14.52 -27.80 8.01
CA ARG A 282 -14.82 -26.37 8.18
C ARG A 282 -15.98 -25.94 7.26
N ARG A 283 -16.07 -26.48 6.04
CA ARG A 283 -17.23 -26.24 5.15
C ARG A 283 -18.52 -26.79 5.72
N GLN A 284 -18.49 -28.01 6.29
CA GLN A 284 -19.64 -28.59 6.97
C GLN A 284 -20.12 -27.69 8.11
N LYS A 285 -19.19 -27.24 8.96
CA LYS A 285 -19.50 -26.32 10.05
C LYS A 285 -20.06 -24.98 9.55
N ALA A 286 -19.48 -24.42 8.49
CA ALA A 286 -19.98 -23.19 7.87
C ALA A 286 -21.40 -23.36 7.30
N ALA A 287 -21.73 -24.50 6.71
CA ALA A 287 -23.07 -24.79 6.21
C ALA A 287 -24.10 -24.90 7.34
N GLU A 288 -23.74 -25.52 8.47
CA GLU A 288 -24.58 -25.55 9.68
C GLU A 288 -24.85 -24.15 10.23
N LEU A 289 -23.80 -23.32 10.31
CA LEU A 289 -23.91 -21.93 10.76
C LEU A 289 -24.75 -21.08 9.80
N ALA A 290 -24.56 -21.24 8.48
CA ALA A 290 -25.33 -20.55 7.46
C ALA A 290 -26.80 -20.95 7.47
N CYS A 291 -27.11 -22.24 7.67
CA CYS A 291 -28.49 -22.73 7.83
C CYS A 291 -29.18 -22.04 9.01
N ARG A 292 -28.50 -21.95 10.16
CA ARG A 292 -29.01 -21.18 11.32
C ARG A 292 -29.20 -19.69 11.00
N SER A 293 -28.31 -19.10 10.19
CA SER A 293 -28.41 -17.70 9.77
C SER A 293 -29.61 -17.40 8.85
N LEU A 294 -30.30 -18.40 8.30
CA LEU A 294 -31.57 -18.19 7.58
C LEU A 294 -32.69 -17.67 8.50
N GLU A 295 -32.57 -17.88 9.81
CA GLU A 295 -33.49 -17.37 10.83
C GLU A 295 -33.01 -16.04 11.45
N ASP A 296 -31.98 -15.41 10.86
CA ASP A 296 -31.43 -14.16 11.38
C ASP A 296 -32.43 -13.01 11.33
N LYS A 297 -32.44 -12.18 12.38
CA LYS A 297 -33.27 -10.98 12.46
C LYS A 297 -32.96 -9.98 11.33
N SER A 298 -31.71 -9.90 10.90
CA SER A 298 -31.27 -9.01 9.83
C SER A 298 -31.51 -9.63 8.46
N SER A 299 -32.23 -8.92 7.60
CA SER A 299 -32.45 -9.32 6.20
C SER A 299 -31.18 -9.35 5.35
N ASN A 300 -30.10 -8.68 5.77
CA ASN A 300 -28.82 -8.72 5.05
C ASN A 300 -28.00 -9.98 5.37
N VAL A 301 -28.29 -10.61 6.52
CA VAL A 301 -27.61 -11.84 6.96
C VAL A 301 -28.31 -13.07 6.39
N ARG A 302 -29.65 -13.02 6.28
CA ARG A 302 -30.47 -14.02 5.58
C ARG A 302 -30.23 -13.98 4.08
#